data_AF-A0A812Q8I7-F1
#
_entry.id   AF-A0A812Q8I7-F1
#
_cell.length_a   1.000
_cell.length_b   1.000
_cell.length_c   1.000
_cell.angle_alpha   90.00
_cell.angle_beta   90.00
_cell.angle_gamma   90.00
#
_symmetry.space_group_name_H-M   'P 1'
#
loop_
_entity.id
_entity.type
_entity.pdbx_description
1 polymer ?
#
loop_
_entity_poly.entity_id
_entity_poly.type
_entity_poly.pdbx_seq_one_letter_code
_entity_poly.pdbx_strand_id
1 'polypeptide(L)'
;MLREDFQQLEVVLCRQLEREVLEGTYHTGLASVVQFVARRGFEPARPLAEERKDRYRSRIDAIFDEAAAKEPQPDSAEEDPFLSVAGAGVRYAIQASEADARCRYCWLPQEFCVCGSVTEAIEVQQVHFALLCHPLEFLRSSSSGKLLPCVLGADLFVFGVGAHADRLDEIINDRRTHFLLPGDGSRSLEEWLSRPVPEDAAPGKSDAENRRLPLILLVPDGSWEQVQALRSAVDRRRSADGLPPVPCLRLQEAAVQAFHSPLIDALKPGAGKGRISTFEACALFLREAEDVWPLPPGTWKNALRALEPMVEALRRTLFLPEPLEATGVPTVALENAVRALQKVAPSAPLRDGLRRCVVCGAAFATPLRMRDHLRGRRHCTAVALQHFRECGAAGYAGHPAVDDAEAQRIFTAFSTTPLSHCSAEPPDVALVMLKREGLLQKPSEGTDDGVLVEMRRSFLCSRLEWGHPDRAQEITADQSMILTTWVMNQSTANISVLWQRENNHAKYSGASPAEPANCPADVARGNGQVVSEAFRSKRVHAGIRAAQNDAATEALAHLREVSPETGDGHRAE
;
A
#
# COMPACT_ATOMS: atom_id res chain seq x y z
N MET A 1 -14.69 49.98 3.90
CA MET A 1 -13.38 50.58 3.61
C MET A 1 -12.45 50.53 4.84
N LEU A 2 -11.14 50.72 4.63
CA LEU A 2 -9.98 50.53 5.51
C LEU A 2 -10.11 49.60 6.73
N ARG A 3 -10.92 49.90 7.76
CA ARG A 3 -11.13 48.96 8.89
C ARG A 3 -11.83 47.67 8.48
N GLU A 4 -12.74 47.74 7.52
CA GLU A 4 -13.47 46.58 6.98
C GLU A 4 -12.61 45.79 5.99
N ASP A 5 -11.73 46.48 5.26
CA ASP A 5 -10.84 45.89 4.25
C ASP A 5 -9.59 45.23 4.90
N PHE A 6 -9.18 45.71 6.09
CA PHE A 6 -7.96 45.30 6.79
C PHE A 6 -8.22 44.78 8.22
N GLN A 7 -9.32 44.06 8.46
CA GLN A 7 -9.73 43.55 9.78
C GLN A 7 -8.62 42.73 10.51
N GLN A 8 -7.76 42.06 9.75
CA GLN A 8 -6.62 41.26 10.24
C GLN A 8 -5.36 42.07 10.61
N LEU A 9 -5.39 43.41 10.46
CA LEU A 9 -4.28 44.30 10.73
C LEU A 9 -4.63 45.31 11.85
N GLU A 10 -3.80 45.36 12.89
CA GLU A 10 -3.87 46.38 13.91
C GLU A 10 -3.27 47.69 13.37
N VAL A 11 -4.14 48.69 13.18
CA VAL A 11 -3.77 49.99 12.61
C VAL A 11 -2.89 50.77 13.60
N VAL A 12 -1.60 50.91 13.28
CA VAL A 12 -0.60 51.62 14.11
C VAL A 12 -0.62 53.12 13.83
N LEU A 13 -0.82 53.51 12.57
CA LEU A 13 -0.95 54.89 12.13
C LEU A 13 -1.87 54.97 10.91
N CYS A 14 -2.87 55.83 10.95
CA CYS A 14 -3.64 56.21 9.77
C CYS A 14 -3.75 57.73 9.76
N ARG A 15 -3.15 58.39 8.76
CA ARG A 15 -3.20 59.85 8.60
C ARG A 15 -3.24 60.26 7.14
N GLN A 16 -3.97 61.32 6.85
CA GLN A 16 -3.90 62.02 5.58
C GLN A 16 -2.68 62.97 5.61
N LEU A 17 -1.94 63.06 4.51
CA LEU A 17 -0.81 63.97 4.34
C LEU A 17 -0.65 64.35 2.88
N GLU A 18 -0.15 65.55 2.62
CA GLU A 18 0.17 65.97 1.26
C GLU A 18 1.57 65.48 0.86
N ARG A 19 1.68 64.92 -0.34
CA ARG A 19 2.94 64.52 -0.95
C ARG A 19 2.91 64.77 -2.45
N GLU A 20 4.08 65.04 -3.01
CA GLU A 20 4.29 64.96 -4.44
C GLU A 20 4.20 63.49 -4.87
N VAL A 21 3.23 63.18 -5.73
CA VAL A 21 3.02 61.86 -6.32
C VAL A 21 3.55 61.90 -7.75
N LEU A 22 4.20 60.80 -8.17
CA LEU A 22 4.84 60.63 -9.48
C LEU A 22 4.34 59.33 -10.13
N GLU A 23 3.04 59.22 -10.38
CA GLU A 23 2.42 58.06 -11.05
C GLU A 23 2.39 58.25 -12.57
N GLY A 24 3.54 57.93 -13.17
CA GLY A 24 3.71 57.87 -14.62
C GLY A 24 3.49 59.22 -15.31
N THR A 25 2.84 59.19 -16.48
CA THR A 25 2.61 60.36 -17.34
C THR A 25 1.31 61.12 -17.05
N TYR A 26 0.49 60.67 -16.10
CA TYR A 26 -0.86 61.21 -15.90
C TYR A 26 -1.06 61.94 -14.56
N HIS A 27 -0.35 61.54 -13.50
CA HIS A 27 -0.48 62.15 -12.17
C HIS A 27 0.88 62.50 -11.58
N THR A 28 1.29 63.75 -11.80
CA THR A 28 2.52 64.37 -11.31
C THR A 28 2.20 65.67 -10.58
N GLY A 29 2.51 65.73 -9.28
CA GLY A 29 2.33 66.94 -8.45
C GLY A 29 1.87 66.65 -7.02
N LEU A 30 1.59 67.71 -6.26
CA LEU A 30 1.07 67.63 -4.89
C LEU A 30 -0.34 67.02 -4.86
N ALA A 31 -0.47 65.88 -4.18
CA ALA A 31 -1.73 65.19 -3.94
C ALA A 31 -1.88 64.86 -2.44
N SER A 32 -3.14 64.76 -1.98
CA SER A 32 -3.46 64.35 -0.62
C SER A 32 -3.57 62.82 -0.56
N VAL A 33 -2.66 62.17 0.17
CA VAL A 33 -2.55 60.71 0.26
C VAL A 33 -2.78 60.23 1.69
N VAL A 34 -3.32 59.02 1.85
CA VAL A 34 -3.49 58.39 3.16
C VAL A 34 -2.29 57.49 3.46
N GLN A 35 -1.48 57.88 4.43
CA GLN A 35 -0.48 56.98 5.02
C GLN A 35 -1.17 56.05 6.01
N PHE A 36 -1.33 54.80 5.59
CA PHE A 36 -1.76 53.68 6.43
C PHE A 36 -0.55 52.82 6.79
N VAL A 37 -0.26 52.70 8.08
CA VAL A 37 0.72 51.76 8.66
C VAL A 37 -0.04 50.90 9.66
N ALA A 38 0.02 49.59 9.46
CA ALA A 38 -0.57 48.62 10.36
C ALA A 38 0.40 47.47 10.59
N ARG A 39 0.36 46.88 11.79
CA ARG A 39 1.03 45.61 12.07
C ARG A 39 -0.01 44.50 11.94
N ARG A 40 0.38 43.30 11.50
CA ARG A 40 -0.50 42.13 11.65
C ARG A 40 -0.79 41.98 13.14
N GLY A 41 -2.07 41.84 13.51
CA GLY A 41 -2.44 41.73 14.92
C GLY A 41 -1.70 40.55 15.57
N PHE A 42 -1.14 40.75 16.77
CA PHE A 42 -0.42 39.68 17.48
C PHE A 42 -1.41 38.74 18.18
N GLU A 43 -2.31 38.14 17.40
CA GLU A 43 -2.73 36.79 17.74
C GLU A 43 -1.48 35.90 17.68
N PRO A 44 -1.16 35.12 18.72
CA PRO A 44 -0.08 34.15 18.62
C PRO A 44 -0.46 33.17 17.52
N ALA A 45 0.30 33.17 16.42
CA ALA A 45 -0.02 32.40 15.22
C ALA A 45 -0.32 30.95 15.60
N ARG A 46 -1.51 30.45 15.21
CA ARG A 46 -1.91 29.07 15.50
C ARG A 46 -0.76 28.14 15.08
N PRO A 47 -0.32 27.21 15.93
CA PRO A 47 0.72 26.26 15.55
C PRO A 47 0.35 25.57 14.24
N LEU A 48 1.28 25.51 13.29
CA LEU A 48 1.04 25.00 11.93
C LEU A 48 0.43 23.58 11.94
N ALA A 49 0.71 22.79 12.97
CA ALA A 49 0.10 21.48 13.21
C ALA A 49 -1.41 21.54 13.46
N GLU A 50 -1.90 22.51 14.23
CA GLU A 50 -3.34 22.65 14.48
C GLU A 50 -4.08 23.23 13.26
N GLU A 51 -3.48 24.16 12.52
CA GLU A 51 -4.06 24.62 11.23
C GLU A 51 -4.19 23.45 10.23
N ARG A 52 -3.16 22.60 10.12
CA ARG A 52 -3.18 21.41 9.26
C ARG A 52 -4.17 20.36 9.75
N LYS A 53 -4.30 20.14 11.06
CA LYS A 53 -5.34 19.28 11.65
C LYS A 53 -6.73 19.80 11.35
N ASP A 54 -6.99 21.09 11.52
CA ASP A 54 -8.30 21.69 11.25
C ASP A 54 -8.65 21.61 9.75
N ARG A 55 -7.68 21.87 8.86
CA ARG A 55 -7.83 21.67 7.40
C ARG A 55 -8.10 20.21 7.04
N TYR A 56 -7.43 19.27 7.69
CA TYR A 56 -7.64 17.83 7.48
C TYR A 56 -9.01 17.37 7.98
N ARG A 57 -9.39 17.75 9.21
CA ARG A 57 -10.72 17.50 9.80
C ARG A 57 -11.82 17.99 8.86
N SER A 58 -11.78 19.26 8.46
CA SER A 58 -12.78 19.87 7.57
C SER A 58 -12.97 19.12 6.24
N ARG A 59 -11.91 18.51 5.68
CA ARG A 59 -12.03 17.64 4.49
C ARG A 59 -12.65 16.29 4.82
N ILE A 60 -12.21 15.64 5.90
CA ILE A 60 -12.82 14.40 6.38
C ILE A 60 -14.32 14.61 6.63
N ASP A 61 -14.69 15.71 7.27
CA ASP A 61 -16.07 16.06 7.55
C ASP A 61 -16.87 16.22 6.24
N ALA A 62 -16.35 16.98 5.26
CA ALA A 62 -16.99 17.13 3.95
C ALA A 62 -17.20 15.81 3.18
N ILE A 63 -16.27 14.85 3.27
CA ILE A 63 -16.43 13.52 2.67
C ILE A 63 -17.60 12.76 3.30
N PHE A 64 -17.73 12.81 4.62
CA PHE A 64 -18.80 12.14 5.34
C PHE A 64 -20.15 12.82 5.07
N ASP A 65 -20.19 14.15 5.05
CA ASP A 65 -21.40 14.92 4.82
C ASP A 65 -21.92 14.71 3.37
N GLU A 66 -21.04 14.58 2.38
CA GLU A 66 -21.44 14.15 1.02
C GLU A 66 -21.98 12.72 0.98
N ALA A 67 -21.30 11.77 1.65
CA ALA A 67 -21.71 10.37 1.67
C ALA A 67 -23.06 10.15 2.37
N ALA A 68 -23.40 11.00 3.34
CA ALA A 68 -24.70 11.04 4.00
C ALA A 68 -25.78 11.71 3.13
N ALA A 69 -25.42 12.70 2.30
CA ALA A 69 -26.36 13.48 1.50
C ALA A 69 -26.79 12.82 0.16
N LYS A 70 -25.94 11.96 -0.42
CA LYS A 70 -26.19 11.33 -1.74
C LYS A 70 -26.57 9.86 -1.63
N GLU A 71 -27.66 9.45 -2.28
CA GLU A 71 -27.90 8.06 -2.68
C GLU A 71 -26.85 7.57 -3.70
N PRO A 72 -26.60 6.25 -3.84
CA PRO A 72 -25.68 5.74 -4.85
C PRO A 72 -26.27 5.86 -6.25
N GLN A 73 -25.83 6.88 -6.99
CA GLN A 73 -25.77 6.76 -8.45
C GLN A 73 -24.53 5.92 -8.81
N PRO A 74 -24.65 4.92 -9.69
CA PRO A 74 -23.49 4.20 -10.20
C PRO A 74 -22.67 5.13 -11.11
N ASP A 75 -21.35 5.12 -10.94
CA ASP A 75 -20.45 5.85 -11.82
C ASP A 75 -20.49 5.25 -13.24
N SER A 76 -20.11 6.04 -14.25
CA SER A 76 -20.22 5.62 -15.66
C SER A 76 -19.42 4.35 -15.95
N ALA A 77 -20.04 3.41 -16.68
CA ALA A 77 -19.68 1.99 -16.75
C ALA A 77 -18.35 1.62 -17.48
N GLU A 78 -17.41 2.56 -17.63
CA GLU A 78 -16.11 2.37 -18.30
C GLU A 78 -14.91 2.42 -17.34
N GLU A 79 -15.14 2.56 -16.03
CA GLU A 79 -14.07 2.54 -15.02
C GLU A 79 -13.72 1.12 -14.53
N ASP A 80 -12.60 1.01 -13.80
CA ASP A 80 -12.16 -0.23 -13.14
C ASP A 80 -13.26 -0.76 -12.19
N PRO A 81 -13.50 -2.09 -12.08
CA PRO A 81 -14.58 -2.66 -11.26
C PRO A 81 -14.58 -2.27 -9.77
N PHE A 82 -13.47 -1.77 -9.21
CA PHE A 82 -13.41 -1.24 -7.85
C PHE A 82 -13.54 0.29 -7.77
N LEU A 83 -13.35 1.00 -8.90
CA LEU A 83 -13.48 2.45 -9.00
C LEU A 83 -14.89 2.87 -9.47
N SER A 84 -15.54 2.10 -10.34
CA SER A 84 -16.95 2.31 -10.76
C SER A 84 -17.98 2.13 -9.63
N VAL A 85 -17.52 1.67 -8.46
CA VAL A 85 -18.30 1.55 -7.21
C VAL A 85 -17.71 2.40 -6.08
N ALA A 86 -16.80 3.33 -6.38
CA ALA A 86 -16.01 4.06 -5.39
C ALA A 86 -16.87 4.85 -4.40
N GLY A 87 -17.84 5.64 -4.87
CA GLY A 87 -18.72 6.42 -4.00
C GLY A 87 -19.57 5.55 -3.06
N ALA A 88 -20.05 4.39 -3.55
CA ALA A 88 -20.77 3.42 -2.73
C ALA A 88 -19.85 2.74 -1.70
N GLY A 89 -18.62 2.38 -2.09
CA GLY A 89 -17.61 1.82 -1.20
C GLY A 89 -17.22 2.77 -0.06
N VAL A 90 -17.03 4.05 -0.38
CA VAL A 90 -16.77 5.11 0.61
C VAL A 90 -17.94 5.25 1.59
N ARG A 91 -19.20 5.25 1.11
CA ARG A 91 -20.37 5.31 2.01
C ARG A 91 -20.46 4.11 2.95
N TYR A 92 -20.26 2.88 2.46
CA TYR A 92 -20.30 1.71 3.33
C TYR A 92 -19.11 1.64 4.30
N ALA A 93 -17.95 2.18 3.93
CA ALA A 93 -16.84 2.35 4.86
C ALA A 93 -17.17 3.39 5.95
N ILE A 94 -17.85 4.49 5.61
CA ILE A 94 -18.30 5.50 6.59
C ILE A 94 -19.29 4.89 7.58
N GLN A 95 -20.35 4.25 7.08
CA GLN A 95 -21.37 3.60 7.92
C GLN A 95 -20.77 2.54 8.84
N ALA A 96 -19.84 1.72 8.35
CA ALA A 96 -19.13 0.74 9.16
C ALA A 96 -18.19 1.39 10.20
N SER A 97 -17.54 2.52 9.86
CA SER A 97 -16.68 3.26 10.80
C SER A 97 -17.47 3.91 11.94
N GLU A 98 -18.69 4.37 11.66
CA GLU A 98 -19.59 4.95 12.66
C GLU A 98 -20.21 3.85 13.55
N ALA A 99 -20.62 2.72 12.97
CA ALA A 99 -21.13 1.56 13.71
C ALA A 99 -20.08 0.91 14.63
N ASP A 100 -18.81 0.88 14.21
CA ASP A 100 -17.67 0.39 15.02
C ASP A 100 -17.11 1.48 15.97
N ALA A 101 -17.76 2.64 16.09
CA ALA A 101 -17.35 3.77 16.94
C ALA A 101 -15.88 4.19 16.79
N ARG A 102 -15.37 4.17 15.55
CA ARG A 102 -13.98 4.55 15.23
C ARG A 102 -13.81 6.07 15.15
N CYS A 103 -12.61 6.55 15.45
CA CYS A 103 -12.27 7.97 15.32
C CYS A 103 -12.31 8.41 13.85
N ARG A 104 -13.22 9.34 13.49
CA ARG A 104 -13.40 9.93 12.14
C ARG A 104 -12.09 10.31 11.45
N TYR A 105 -11.10 10.78 12.22
CA TYR A 105 -9.87 11.40 11.69
C TYR A 105 -8.64 10.48 11.65
N CYS A 106 -8.46 9.51 12.55
CA CYS A 106 -7.34 8.54 12.47
C CYS A 106 -7.75 7.11 12.13
N TRP A 107 -9.05 6.84 12.07
CA TRP A 107 -9.65 5.59 11.56
C TRP A 107 -9.35 4.34 12.41
N LEU A 108 -8.71 4.56 13.57
CA LEU A 108 -8.53 3.60 14.65
C LEU A 108 -9.79 3.58 15.55
N PRO A 109 -10.04 2.49 16.31
CA PRO A 109 -11.01 2.49 17.39
C PRO A 109 -10.76 3.63 18.38
N GLN A 110 -11.81 4.16 19.01
CA GLN A 110 -11.73 5.40 19.79
C GLN A 110 -10.76 5.30 20.97
N GLU A 111 -10.65 4.13 21.60
CA GLU A 111 -9.72 3.82 22.68
C GLU A 111 -8.24 3.77 22.25
N PHE A 112 -7.98 3.71 20.94
CA PHE A 112 -6.65 3.78 20.33
C PHE A 112 -6.45 5.05 19.46
N CYS A 113 -7.24 6.10 19.68
CA CYS A 113 -7.16 7.35 18.93
C CYS A 113 -5.81 8.08 19.12
N VAL A 114 -5.12 8.39 18.01
CA VAL A 114 -3.79 9.04 18.01
C VAL A 114 -3.80 10.52 17.60
N CYS A 115 -4.97 11.12 17.34
CA CYS A 115 -5.07 12.49 16.80
C CYS A 115 -4.50 13.59 17.71
N GLY A 116 -4.42 13.36 19.02
CA GLY A 116 -3.73 14.25 19.96
C GLY A 116 -2.21 14.04 20.01
N SER A 117 -1.73 12.84 19.66
CA SER A 117 -0.32 12.44 19.75
C SER A 117 0.51 12.88 18.55
N VAL A 118 -0.10 13.03 17.36
CA VAL A 118 0.55 13.66 16.20
C VAL A 118 0.62 15.16 16.46
N THR A 119 1.82 15.70 16.66
CA THR A 119 2.04 17.12 17.00
C THR A 119 2.98 17.83 16.03
N GLU A 120 3.65 17.05 15.18
CA GLU A 120 4.63 17.46 14.21
C GLU A 120 3.97 18.11 12.99
N ALA A 121 4.37 19.35 12.67
CA ALA A 121 4.17 19.93 11.35
C ALA A 121 5.53 20.23 10.73
N ILE A 122 5.77 19.62 9.57
CA ILE A 122 6.98 19.77 8.79
C ILE A 122 6.65 20.62 7.57
N GLU A 123 7.27 21.78 7.46
CA GLU A 123 7.14 22.66 6.29
C GLU A 123 8.23 22.33 5.27
N VAL A 124 7.82 22.12 4.01
CA VAL A 124 8.72 21.80 2.90
C VAL A 124 8.29 22.66 1.72
N GLN A 125 9.02 23.73 1.44
CA GLN A 125 8.59 24.76 0.48
C GLN A 125 8.81 24.36 -0.98
N GLN A 126 9.58 23.31 -1.22
CA GLN A 126 9.99 22.83 -2.55
C GLN A 126 9.05 21.76 -3.13
N VAL A 127 8.18 21.17 -2.31
CA VAL A 127 7.20 20.15 -2.74
C VAL A 127 5.85 20.33 -2.06
N HIS A 128 4.80 20.35 -2.87
CA HIS A 128 3.41 20.21 -2.46
C HIS A 128 3.01 18.74 -2.56
N PHE A 129 2.67 18.12 -1.43
CA PHE A 129 2.19 16.74 -1.42
C PHE A 129 0.69 16.69 -1.72
N ALA A 130 0.28 15.76 -2.58
CA ALA A 130 -1.12 15.45 -2.88
C ALA A 130 -1.35 13.95 -2.69
N LEU A 131 -2.20 13.57 -1.75
CA LEU A 131 -2.54 12.18 -1.43
C LEU A 131 -3.80 11.77 -2.20
N LEU A 132 -3.71 10.76 -3.06
CA LEU A 132 -4.85 10.16 -3.75
C LEU A 132 -5.14 8.79 -3.16
N CYS A 133 -6.14 8.71 -2.28
CA CYS A 133 -6.52 7.49 -1.58
C CYS A 133 -7.51 6.65 -2.40
N HIS A 134 -7.27 5.34 -2.46
CA HIS A 134 -8.19 4.38 -3.06
C HIS A 134 -9.44 4.21 -2.16
N PRO A 135 -10.66 4.11 -2.71
CA PRO A 135 -11.90 4.01 -1.91
C PRO A 135 -11.91 2.82 -0.93
N LEU A 136 -11.23 1.71 -1.25
CA LEU A 136 -11.09 0.55 -0.37
C LEU A 136 -9.97 0.65 0.68
N GLU A 137 -9.32 1.81 0.82
CA GLU A 137 -8.26 2.07 1.81
C GLU A 137 -8.54 3.30 2.69
N PHE A 138 -9.40 4.21 2.21
CA PHE A 138 -10.01 5.24 3.04
C PHE A 138 -10.68 4.61 4.28
N LEU A 139 -10.46 5.17 5.47
CA LEU A 139 -10.89 4.61 6.76
C LEU A 139 -10.23 3.28 7.19
N ARG A 140 -9.19 2.78 6.50
CA ARG A 140 -8.40 1.64 7.01
C ARG A 140 -7.48 2.05 8.15
N SER A 141 -7.54 1.36 9.29
CA SER A 141 -6.71 1.60 10.47
C SER A 141 -5.21 1.59 10.15
N SER A 142 -4.78 0.76 9.19
CA SER A 142 -3.40 0.59 8.77
C SER A 142 -2.91 1.50 7.63
N SER A 143 -3.77 2.27 6.95
CA SER A 143 -3.29 3.27 5.97
C SER A 143 -2.49 4.35 6.70
N SER A 144 -1.24 4.54 6.30
CA SER A 144 -0.39 5.62 6.84
C SER A 144 -0.53 6.92 6.04
N GLY A 145 -1.13 6.89 4.84
CA GLY A 145 -1.36 8.07 4.00
C GLY A 145 -2.03 9.22 4.76
N LYS A 146 -2.99 8.91 5.64
CA LYS A 146 -3.69 9.86 6.53
C LYS A 146 -2.81 10.75 7.42
N LEU A 147 -1.52 10.44 7.57
CA LEU A 147 -0.56 11.32 8.26
C LEU A 147 -0.02 12.44 7.36
N LEU A 148 -0.06 12.30 6.03
CA LEU A 148 0.46 13.29 5.08
C LEU A 148 -0.23 14.67 5.20
N PRO A 149 -1.58 14.78 5.33
CA PRO A 149 -2.24 16.08 5.50
C PRO A 149 -1.85 16.81 6.78
N CYS A 150 -1.73 16.09 7.89
CA CYS A 150 -1.35 16.65 9.19
C CYS A 150 0.16 17.00 9.25
N VAL A 151 1.02 16.03 8.93
CA VAL A 151 2.47 16.12 9.18
C VAL A 151 3.19 16.86 8.07
N LEU A 152 2.84 16.63 6.80
CA LEU A 152 3.47 17.29 5.64
C LEU A 152 2.59 18.39 5.02
N GLY A 153 1.35 18.58 5.50
CA GLY A 153 0.44 19.61 5.01
C GLY A 153 -0.31 19.24 3.72
N ALA A 154 -0.21 17.99 3.29
CA ALA A 154 -0.69 17.50 1.99
C ALA A 154 -2.18 17.79 1.71
N ASP A 155 -2.51 17.95 0.43
CA ASP A 155 -3.89 17.82 -0.03
C ASP A 155 -4.35 16.36 0.12
N LEU A 156 -5.47 16.10 0.83
CA LEU A 156 -6.16 14.81 0.76
C LEU A 156 -7.16 14.82 -0.40
N PHE A 157 -7.17 13.72 -1.14
CA PHE A 157 -8.21 13.29 -2.07
C PHE A 157 -8.57 11.82 -1.82
N VAL A 158 -9.84 11.48 -2.02
CA VAL A 158 -10.34 10.10 -2.07
C VAL A 158 -11.03 9.95 -3.43
N PHE A 159 -10.64 8.94 -4.20
CA PHE A 159 -11.19 8.73 -5.53
C PHE A 159 -12.69 8.36 -5.45
N GLY A 160 -13.50 8.90 -6.36
CA GLY A 160 -14.97 8.72 -6.37
C GLY A 160 -15.76 9.59 -5.39
N VAL A 161 -15.12 10.59 -4.75
CA VAL A 161 -15.79 11.58 -3.88
C VAL A 161 -15.92 12.91 -4.63
N GLY A 162 -17.14 13.42 -4.77
CA GLY A 162 -17.44 14.60 -5.58
C GLY A 162 -16.89 15.90 -4.99
N ALA A 163 -16.86 16.05 -3.67
CA ALA A 163 -16.27 17.18 -2.95
C ALA A 163 -14.75 17.36 -3.20
N HIS A 164 -14.12 16.40 -3.88
CA HIS A 164 -12.72 16.45 -4.29
C HIS A 164 -12.50 16.70 -5.79
N ALA A 165 -13.53 16.58 -6.64
CA ALA A 165 -13.37 16.45 -8.10
C ALA A 165 -12.58 17.61 -8.71
N ASP A 166 -13.11 18.83 -8.68
CA ASP A 166 -12.51 20.03 -9.28
C ASP A 166 -11.05 20.22 -8.85
N ARG A 167 -10.77 20.04 -7.55
CA ARG A 167 -9.45 20.26 -6.95
C ARG A 167 -8.47 19.10 -7.20
N LEU A 168 -8.97 17.88 -7.41
CA LEU A 168 -8.15 16.77 -7.91
C LEU A 168 -7.82 17.00 -9.38
N ASP A 169 -8.78 17.44 -10.19
CA ASP A 169 -8.60 17.67 -11.62
C ASP A 169 -7.65 18.86 -11.88
N GLU A 170 -7.70 19.93 -11.06
CA GLU A 170 -6.64 20.97 -10.98
C GLU A 170 -5.25 20.37 -10.74
N ILE A 171 -5.14 19.47 -9.74
CA ILE A 171 -3.86 18.88 -9.33
C ILE A 171 -3.32 17.94 -10.41
N ILE A 172 -4.13 17.04 -10.98
CA ILE A 172 -3.64 16.12 -12.01
C ILE A 172 -3.27 16.85 -13.30
N ASN A 173 -3.89 17.99 -13.63
CA ASN A 173 -3.61 18.74 -14.85
C ASN A 173 -2.47 19.78 -14.73
N ASP A 174 -1.96 20.08 -13.53
CA ASP A 174 -0.76 20.91 -13.36
C ASP A 174 0.49 20.20 -13.93
N ARG A 175 1.30 20.95 -14.70
CA ARG A 175 2.53 20.46 -15.34
C ARG A 175 3.64 20.09 -14.35
N ARG A 176 3.54 20.55 -13.10
CA ARG A 176 4.44 20.22 -11.99
C ARG A 176 4.10 18.88 -11.34
N THR A 177 2.94 18.29 -11.63
CA THR A 177 2.47 17.06 -10.98
C THR A 177 3.17 15.82 -11.50
N HIS A 178 3.74 15.06 -10.56
CA HIS A 178 4.41 13.78 -10.79
C HIS A 178 3.89 12.75 -9.79
N PHE A 179 3.64 11.51 -10.24
CA PHE A 179 3.33 10.41 -9.32
C PHE A 179 4.59 9.97 -8.56
N LEU A 180 4.49 9.74 -7.24
CA LEU A 180 5.50 8.97 -6.50
C LEU A 180 5.26 7.47 -6.73
N LEU A 181 5.81 6.92 -7.82
CA LEU A 181 5.55 5.56 -8.26
C LEU A 181 6.73 5.00 -9.08
N PRO A 182 7.30 3.83 -8.73
CA PRO A 182 8.28 3.16 -9.57
C PRO A 182 7.63 2.52 -10.80
N GLY A 183 8.33 2.56 -11.92
CA GLY A 183 7.90 1.97 -13.20
C GLY A 183 8.79 2.41 -14.37
N ASP A 184 8.53 1.89 -15.56
CA ASP A 184 9.31 2.27 -16.75
C ASP A 184 9.15 3.76 -17.07
N GLY A 185 10.25 4.43 -17.40
CA GLY A 185 10.29 5.88 -17.60
C GLY A 185 10.18 6.74 -16.31
N SER A 186 10.04 6.13 -15.13
CA SER A 186 10.10 6.86 -13.85
C SER A 186 11.51 7.36 -13.52
N ARG A 187 11.60 8.58 -13.02
CA ARG A 187 12.87 9.31 -12.83
C ARG A 187 13.25 9.45 -11.36
N SER A 188 14.54 9.47 -11.05
CA SER A 188 14.98 9.93 -9.72
C SER A 188 14.75 11.45 -9.56
N LEU A 189 14.80 11.93 -8.30
CA LEU A 189 14.75 13.37 -8.03
C LEU A 189 15.94 14.11 -8.67
N GLU A 190 17.11 13.49 -8.71
CA GLU A 190 18.32 14.01 -9.37
C GLU A 190 18.13 14.14 -10.89
N GLU A 191 17.58 13.12 -11.56
CA GLU A 191 17.23 13.14 -12.99
C GLU A 191 16.16 14.19 -13.32
N TRP A 192 15.26 14.50 -12.38
CA TRP A 192 14.25 15.55 -12.52
C TRP A 192 14.87 16.95 -12.43
N LEU A 193 15.72 17.18 -11.43
CA LEU A 193 16.43 18.45 -11.23
C LEU A 193 17.42 18.75 -12.38
N SER A 194 18.14 17.72 -12.85
CA SER A 194 19.20 17.82 -13.86
C SER A 194 18.69 18.07 -15.28
N ARG A 195 17.37 17.98 -15.50
CA ARG A 195 16.75 18.21 -16.82
C ARG A 195 17.07 19.63 -17.31
N PRO A 196 17.51 19.86 -18.56
CA PRO A 196 17.64 21.21 -19.11
C PRO A 196 16.27 21.91 -19.21
N VAL A 197 16.26 23.24 -19.21
CA VAL A 197 15.08 24.02 -19.63
C VAL A 197 14.96 23.89 -21.16
N PRO A 198 13.78 23.56 -21.73
CA PRO A 198 13.62 23.50 -23.18
C PRO A 198 13.91 24.86 -23.81
N GLU A 199 14.81 24.91 -24.80
CA GLU A 199 15.22 26.16 -25.45
C GLU A 199 14.08 26.77 -26.30
N ASP A 200 13.15 25.93 -26.79
CA ASP A 200 11.93 26.33 -27.50
C ASP A 200 10.82 26.92 -26.60
N ALA A 201 11.08 27.13 -25.30
CA ALA A 201 10.13 27.77 -24.40
C ALA A 201 9.92 29.25 -24.76
N ALA A 202 8.86 29.52 -25.52
CA ALA A 202 8.57 30.83 -26.12
C ALA A 202 8.73 32.01 -25.14
N PRO A 203 9.38 33.12 -25.55
CA PRO A 203 9.76 34.21 -24.67
C PRO A 203 8.53 34.94 -24.11
N GLY A 204 8.15 34.56 -22.88
CA GLY A 204 6.98 35.09 -22.19
C GLY A 204 6.55 34.30 -20.94
N LYS A 205 6.83 32.98 -20.87
CA LYS A 205 6.71 32.17 -19.65
C LYS A 205 7.81 31.11 -19.63
N SER A 206 8.89 31.36 -18.90
CA SER A 206 10.05 30.48 -18.93
C SER A 206 9.88 29.25 -18.02
N ASP A 207 10.36 28.09 -18.44
CA ASP A 207 10.37 26.89 -17.59
C ASP A 207 11.33 27.02 -16.38
N ALA A 208 12.15 28.08 -16.35
CA ALA A 208 12.93 28.51 -15.19
C ALA A 208 12.06 29.15 -14.09
N GLU A 209 10.93 29.77 -14.43
CA GLU A 209 9.96 30.26 -13.43
C GLU A 209 9.12 29.11 -12.87
N ASN A 210 8.75 28.12 -13.69
CA ASN A 210 8.10 26.90 -13.21
C ASN A 210 8.94 26.15 -12.15
N ARG A 211 10.28 26.23 -12.22
CA ARG A 211 11.21 25.68 -11.21
C ARG A 211 11.34 26.49 -9.93
N ARG A 212 10.78 27.71 -9.87
CA ARG A 212 10.64 28.48 -8.62
C ARG A 212 9.37 28.11 -7.86
N LEU A 213 8.43 27.43 -8.52
CA LEU A 213 7.24 26.87 -7.89
C LEU A 213 7.54 25.47 -7.33
N PRO A 214 6.87 25.03 -6.25
CA PRO A 214 7.06 23.69 -5.72
C PRO A 214 6.67 22.61 -6.74
N LEU A 215 7.43 21.52 -6.74
CA LEU A 215 7.02 20.24 -7.34
C LEU A 215 5.66 19.83 -6.75
N ILE A 216 4.74 19.26 -7.54
CA ILE A 216 3.56 18.60 -6.98
C ILE A 216 3.83 17.09 -7.01
N LEU A 217 3.81 16.46 -5.85
CA LEU A 217 4.03 15.03 -5.70
C LEU A 217 2.71 14.33 -5.38
N LEU A 218 2.16 13.63 -6.37
CA LEU A 218 0.93 12.87 -6.27
C LEU A 218 1.25 11.46 -5.74
N VAL A 219 0.78 11.17 -4.53
CA VAL A 219 1.09 9.97 -3.77
C VAL A 219 -0.16 9.08 -3.72
N PRO A 220 -0.18 7.94 -4.44
CA PRO A 220 -1.32 7.04 -4.42
C PRO A 220 -1.26 6.12 -3.20
N ASP A 221 -2.38 5.96 -2.49
CA ASP A 221 -2.47 5.16 -1.26
C ASP A 221 -3.29 3.88 -1.49
N GLY A 222 -2.60 2.74 -1.39
CA GLY A 222 -3.21 1.41 -1.38
C GLY A 222 -2.26 0.26 -1.74
N SER A 223 -2.84 -0.90 -2.04
CA SER A 223 -2.14 -2.06 -2.61
C SER A 223 -1.63 -1.75 -4.02
N TRP A 224 -0.69 -2.56 -4.54
CA TRP A 224 -0.12 -2.32 -5.85
C TRP A 224 -1.17 -2.32 -6.96
N GLU A 225 -2.14 -3.22 -6.87
CA GLU A 225 -3.27 -3.34 -7.79
C GLU A 225 -4.18 -2.09 -7.74
N GLN A 226 -4.55 -1.66 -6.53
CA GLN A 226 -5.34 -0.44 -6.30
C GLN A 226 -4.64 0.82 -6.82
N VAL A 227 -3.32 0.91 -6.62
CA VAL A 227 -2.48 2.01 -7.09
C VAL A 227 -2.39 2.04 -8.62
N GLN A 228 -2.30 0.88 -9.29
CA GLN A 228 -2.35 0.81 -10.75
C GLN A 228 -3.73 1.15 -11.32
N ALA A 229 -4.82 0.82 -10.61
CA ALA A 229 -6.17 1.24 -10.98
C ALA A 229 -6.34 2.77 -10.90
N LEU A 230 -5.93 3.39 -9.77
CA LEU A 230 -5.91 4.85 -9.60
C LEU A 230 -5.07 5.54 -10.69
N ARG A 231 -3.87 5.02 -10.94
CA ARG A 231 -2.96 5.51 -11.99
C ARG A 231 -3.63 5.50 -13.36
N SER A 232 -4.26 4.37 -13.72
CA SER A 232 -4.96 4.21 -15.00
C SER A 232 -6.16 5.15 -15.12
N ALA A 233 -6.91 5.39 -14.04
CA ALA A 233 -8.04 6.33 -14.07
C ALA A 233 -7.59 7.79 -14.25
N VAL A 234 -6.53 8.21 -13.57
CA VAL A 234 -5.95 9.57 -13.73
C VAL A 234 -5.39 9.78 -15.14
N ASP A 235 -4.71 8.79 -15.72
CA ASP A 235 -4.23 8.88 -17.10
C ASP A 235 -5.38 8.87 -18.12
N ARG A 236 -6.48 8.15 -17.88
CA ARG A 236 -7.70 8.23 -18.71
C ARG A 236 -8.33 9.62 -18.68
N ARG A 237 -8.49 10.24 -17.50
CA ARG A 237 -9.00 11.62 -17.36
C ARG A 237 -8.16 12.60 -18.18
N ARG A 238 -6.84 12.59 -17.99
CA ARG A 238 -5.91 13.42 -18.77
C ARG A 238 -5.97 13.15 -20.28
N SER A 239 -6.15 11.89 -20.67
CA SER A 239 -6.27 11.53 -22.10
C SER A 239 -7.56 12.08 -22.74
N ALA A 240 -8.65 12.22 -21.97
CA ALA A 240 -9.87 12.88 -22.45
C ALA A 240 -9.67 14.38 -22.70
N ASP A 241 -8.85 15.06 -21.89
CA ASP A 241 -8.39 16.44 -22.09
C ASP A 241 -7.32 16.57 -23.20
N GLY A 242 -6.92 15.46 -23.86
CA GLY A 242 -5.82 15.43 -24.82
C GLY A 242 -4.42 15.63 -24.21
N LEU A 243 -4.31 15.53 -22.88
CA LEU A 243 -3.05 15.66 -22.13
C LEU A 243 -2.32 14.31 -22.05
N PRO A 244 -0.97 14.29 -22.09
CA PRO A 244 -0.21 13.06 -21.93
C PRO A 244 -0.38 12.48 -20.51
N PRO A 245 -0.05 11.20 -20.29
CA PRO A 245 0.02 10.59 -18.96
C PRO A 245 0.84 11.40 -17.93
N VAL A 246 0.53 11.25 -16.64
CA VAL A 246 1.29 11.93 -15.57
C VAL A 246 2.70 11.35 -15.48
N PRO A 247 3.78 12.16 -15.43
CA PRO A 247 5.14 11.63 -15.25
C PRO A 247 5.34 10.97 -13.88
N CYS A 248 6.23 9.98 -13.78
CA CYS A 248 6.57 9.32 -12.52
C CYS A 248 7.93 9.77 -11.96
N LEU A 249 7.98 9.92 -10.65
CA LEU A 249 9.21 9.96 -9.84
C LEU A 249 9.32 8.66 -9.03
N ARG A 250 10.52 8.10 -8.97
CA ARG A 250 10.89 6.92 -8.18
C ARG A 250 11.91 7.28 -7.10
N LEU A 251 11.84 6.55 -6.00
CA LEU A 251 12.87 6.53 -4.97
C LEU A 251 14.12 5.78 -5.47
N GLN A 252 15.25 6.00 -4.81
CA GLN A 252 16.45 5.18 -4.96
C GLN A 252 16.18 3.75 -4.47
N GLU A 253 16.29 2.77 -5.37
CA GLU A 253 15.98 1.37 -5.04
C GLU A 253 16.82 0.85 -3.86
N ALA A 254 18.11 1.19 -3.81
CA ALA A 254 18.98 0.82 -2.69
C ALA A 254 18.51 1.40 -1.34
N ALA A 255 17.92 2.60 -1.33
CA ALA A 255 17.36 3.20 -0.11
C ALA A 255 16.11 2.44 0.35
N VAL A 256 15.22 2.07 -0.57
CA VAL A 256 14.03 1.26 -0.30
C VAL A 256 14.40 -0.16 0.17
N GLN A 257 15.27 -0.87 -0.58
CA GLN A 257 15.74 -2.21 -0.24
C GLN A 257 16.43 -2.27 1.13
N ALA A 258 17.15 -1.22 1.53
CA ALA A 258 17.81 -1.15 2.83
C ALA A 258 16.86 -0.82 3.99
N PHE A 259 15.70 -0.21 3.72
CA PHE A 259 14.75 0.28 4.72
C PHE A 259 14.03 -0.88 5.43
N HIS A 260 13.74 -0.65 6.72
CA HIS A 260 12.93 -1.52 7.56
C HIS A 260 11.78 -0.69 8.11
N SER A 261 10.55 -1.03 7.72
CA SER A 261 9.33 -0.31 8.09
C SER A 261 8.84 -0.75 9.47
N PRO A 262 8.84 0.13 10.50
CA PRO A 262 8.27 -0.19 11.80
C PRO A 262 6.75 -0.45 11.73
N LEU A 263 6.06 0.15 10.76
CA LEU A 263 4.64 -0.08 10.52
C LEU A 263 4.39 -1.48 9.94
N ILE A 264 5.11 -1.87 8.89
CA ILE A 264 4.91 -3.17 8.25
C ILE A 264 5.38 -4.30 9.16
N ASP A 265 6.40 -4.08 10.00
CA ASP A 265 6.78 -5.03 11.05
C ASP A 265 5.69 -5.16 12.13
N ALA A 266 5.06 -4.07 12.58
CA ALA A 266 3.89 -4.15 13.47
C ALA A 266 2.69 -4.87 12.84
N LEU A 267 2.41 -4.62 11.55
CA LEU A 267 1.31 -5.27 10.81
C LEU A 267 1.59 -6.75 10.50
N LYS A 268 2.86 -7.11 10.29
CA LYS A 268 3.36 -8.45 9.94
C LYS A 268 4.83 -8.60 10.40
N PRO A 269 5.07 -9.06 11.64
CA PRO A 269 6.42 -9.23 12.17
C PRO A 269 7.30 -10.09 11.26
N GLY A 270 8.55 -9.68 11.07
CA GLY A 270 9.50 -10.41 10.23
C GLY A 270 9.23 -10.32 8.71
N ALA A 271 8.40 -9.39 8.25
CA ALA A 271 8.20 -9.12 6.81
C ALA A 271 9.47 -8.66 6.07
N GLY A 272 10.52 -8.28 6.80
CA GLY A 272 11.86 -8.04 6.30
C GLY A 272 12.20 -6.58 6.03
N LYS A 273 12.93 -6.36 4.93
CA LYS A 273 13.32 -5.06 4.37
C LYS A 273 12.76 -4.91 2.95
N GLY A 274 12.89 -3.73 2.34
CA GLY A 274 12.40 -3.49 0.97
C GLY A 274 10.87 -3.36 0.88
N ARG A 275 10.21 -3.08 2.00
CA ARG A 275 8.77 -2.79 2.08
C ARG A 275 8.59 -1.48 2.81
N ILE A 276 7.76 -0.60 2.26
CA ILE A 276 7.42 0.73 2.78
C ILE A 276 5.93 0.97 2.61
N SER A 277 5.34 1.74 3.52
CA SER A 277 4.00 2.29 3.36
C SER A 277 4.03 3.68 2.72
N THR A 278 2.87 4.18 2.32
CA THR A 278 2.64 5.47 1.64
C THR A 278 3.35 6.65 2.32
N PHE A 279 3.25 6.75 3.65
CA PHE A 279 3.90 7.81 4.42
C PHE A 279 5.42 7.64 4.51
N GLU A 280 5.91 6.40 4.63
CA GLU A 280 7.36 6.10 4.66
C GLU A 280 8.00 6.33 3.30
N ALA A 281 7.28 6.13 2.19
CA ALA A 281 7.72 6.51 0.85
C ALA A 281 7.92 8.04 0.73
N CYS A 282 7.02 8.84 1.31
CA CYS A 282 7.16 10.30 1.37
C CYS A 282 8.33 10.72 2.26
N ALA A 283 8.55 10.04 3.39
CA ALA A 283 9.73 10.28 4.21
C ALA A 283 11.04 9.91 3.50
N LEU A 284 11.08 8.80 2.74
CA LEU A 284 12.24 8.47 1.89
C LEU A 284 12.44 9.47 0.75
N PHE A 285 11.37 10.01 0.16
CA PHE A 285 11.48 11.13 -0.78
C PHE A 285 12.12 12.37 -0.13
N LEU A 286 11.71 12.72 1.10
CA LEU A 286 12.33 13.81 1.87
C LEU A 286 13.79 13.52 2.24
N ARG A 287 14.19 12.25 2.39
CA ARG A 287 15.59 11.87 2.59
C ARG A 287 16.43 12.13 1.33
N GLU A 288 15.92 11.76 0.17
CA GLU A 288 16.60 12.04 -1.12
C GLU A 288 16.60 13.54 -1.44
N ALA A 289 15.58 14.28 -0.95
CA ALA A 289 15.51 15.73 -1.08
C ALA A 289 16.46 16.50 -0.15
N GLU A 290 16.82 15.96 1.02
CA GLU A 290 17.78 16.59 1.96
C GLU A 290 19.18 16.79 1.35
N ASP A 291 19.57 15.99 0.36
CA ASP A 291 20.86 16.10 -0.34
C ASP A 291 20.87 17.20 -1.44
N VAL A 292 19.70 17.71 -1.86
CA VAL A 292 19.53 18.59 -3.05
C VAL A 292 18.71 19.86 -2.81
N TRP A 293 17.90 19.93 -1.75
CA TRP A 293 17.09 21.07 -1.35
C TRP A 293 17.53 21.61 0.02
N PRO A 294 17.31 22.90 0.33
CA PRO A 294 17.72 23.52 1.59
C PRO A 294 16.81 23.12 2.76
N LEU A 295 16.68 21.83 3.03
CA LEU A 295 15.87 21.26 4.10
C LEU A 295 16.65 21.20 5.43
N PRO A 296 15.99 21.37 6.59
CA PRO A 296 16.63 21.10 7.88
C PRO A 296 17.13 19.65 7.97
N PRO A 297 18.39 19.39 8.36
CA PRO A 297 18.92 18.01 8.42
C PRO A 297 18.11 17.10 9.35
N GLY A 298 17.72 15.93 8.87
CA GLY A 298 16.86 14.99 9.58
C GLY A 298 15.35 15.30 9.51
N THR A 299 14.91 16.17 8.61
CA THR A 299 13.50 16.36 8.23
C THR A 299 12.79 15.03 7.94
N TRP A 300 13.42 14.10 7.19
CA TRP A 300 12.84 12.77 6.97
C TRP A 300 12.70 11.93 8.24
N LYS A 301 13.62 12.08 9.20
CA LYS A 301 13.56 11.39 10.51
C LYS A 301 12.45 11.98 11.37
N ASN A 302 12.24 13.30 11.30
CA ASN A 302 11.13 13.97 11.97
C ASN A 302 9.80 13.49 11.39
N ALA A 303 9.70 13.31 10.07
CA ALA A 303 8.51 12.73 9.44
C ALA A 303 8.24 11.31 9.97
N LEU A 304 9.25 10.42 9.95
CA LEU A 304 9.10 9.05 10.46
C LEU A 304 8.70 8.96 11.94
N ARG A 305 9.14 9.88 12.80
CA ARG A 305 8.73 9.89 14.22
C ARG A 305 7.23 10.12 14.42
N ALA A 306 6.58 10.90 13.56
CA ALA A 306 5.13 11.10 13.60
C ALA A 306 4.31 9.83 13.28
N LEU A 307 4.96 8.76 12.80
CA LEU A 307 4.35 7.43 12.59
C LEU A 307 4.31 6.59 13.89
N GLU A 308 5.16 6.90 14.89
CA GLU A 308 5.31 6.10 16.13
C GLU A 308 4.00 5.90 16.91
N PRO A 309 3.14 6.92 17.13
CA PRO A 309 1.87 6.72 17.84
C PRO A 309 0.95 5.72 17.13
N MET A 310 0.91 5.76 15.80
CA MET A 310 0.09 4.87 14.97
C MET A 310 0.64 3.43 14.98
N VAL A 311 1.96 3.25 14.97
CA VAL A 311 2.60 1.93 15.10
C VAL A 311 2.28 1.30 16.46
N GLU A 312 2.35 2.08 17.53
CA GLU A 312 2.05 1.61 18.88
C GLU A 312 0.56 1.28 19.07
N ALA A 313 -0.34 2.12 18.54
CA ALA A 313 -1.77 1.81 18.49
C ALA A 313 -2.06 0.49 17.74
N LEU A 314 -1.43 0.28 16.58
CA LEU A 314 -1.62 -0.94 15.79
C LEU A 314 -1.08 -2.19 16.47
N ARG A 315 0.06 -2.10 17.19
CA ARG A 315 0.56 -3.21 18.02
C ARG A 315 -0.42 -3.63 19.10
N ARG A 316 -1.19 -2.69 19.68
CA ARG A 316 -2.21 -2.95 20.70
C ARG A 316 -3.50 -3.53 20.12
N THR A 317 -3.90 -3.13 18.91
CA THR A 317 -5.07 -3.74 18.23
C THR A 317 -4.78 -5.13 17.66
N LEU A 318 -3.53 -5.43 17.31
CA LEU A 318 -3.14 -6.68 16.67
C LEU A 318 -2.82 -7.78 17.69
N PHE A 319 -3.85 -8.27 18.37
CA PHE A 319 -3.75 -9.50 19.16
C PHE A 319 -3.30 -10.67 18.27
N LEU A 320 -2.09 -11.17 18.54
CA LEU A 320 -1.61 -12.44 18.01
C LEU A 320 -1.87 -13.51 19.09
N PRO A 321 -2.75 -14.51 18.85
CA PRO A 321 -2.90 -15.61 19.79
C PRO A 321 -1.58 -16.37 19.94
N GLU A 322 -1.27 -16.79 21.16
CA GLU A 322 -0.14 -17.68 21.41
C GLU A 322 -0.28 -18.97 20.58
N PRO A 323 0.83 -19.57 20.10
CA PRO A 323 0.79 -20.88 19.45
C PRO A 323 0.08 -21.92 20.34
N LEU A 324 -1.05 -22.44 19.87
CA LEU A 324 -1.78 -23.52 20.54
C LEU A 324 -1.05 -24.84 20.30
N GLU A 325 0.02 -25.09 21.06
CA GLU A 325 0.67 -26.39 21.11
C GLU A 325 -0.31 -27.44 21.68
N ALA A 326 -0.40 -28.60 21.02
CA ALA A 326 -1.34 -29.68 21.35
C ALA A 326 -0.84 -30.56 22.52
N THR A 327 -0.31 -29.95 23.58
CA THR A 327 0.31 -30.66 24.69
C THR A 327 -0.71 -31.41 25.55
N GLY A 328 -0.75 -32.74 25.40
CA GLY A 328 -1.55 -33.66 26.24
C GLY A 328 -2.96 -33.98 25.73
N VAL A 329 -3.42 -33.38 24.63
CA VAL A 329 -4.74 -33.69 24.04
C VAL A 329 -4.68 -35.01 23.26
N PRO A 330 -5.54 -36.01 23.54
CA PRO A 330 -5.57 -37.25 22.77
C PRO A 330 -6.01 -37.01 21.32
N THR A 331 -5.21 -37.44 20.34
CA THR A 331 -5.43 -37.17 18.91
C THR A 331 -6.82 -37.57 18.41
N VAL A 332 -7.35 -38.71 18.89
CA VAL A 332 -8.69 -39.20 18.50
C VAL A 332 -9.80 -38.28 19.02
N ALA A 333 -9.67 -37.73 20.23
CA ALA A 333 -10.63 -36.78 20.78
C ALA A 333 -10.58 -35.45 20.01
N LEU A 334 -9.38 -34.99 19.64
CA LEU A 334 -9.19 -33.80 18.81
C LEU A 334 -9.79 -33.95 17.42
N GLU A 335 -9.53 -35.06 16.72
CA GLU A 335 -10.10 -35.31 15.39
C GLU A 335 -11.63 -35.45 15.41
N ASN A 336 -12.20 -36.09 16.43
CA ASN A 336 -13.66 -36.17 16.60
C ASN A 336 -14.28 -34.79 16.84
N ALA A 337 -13.71 -33.98 17.74
CA ALA A 337 -14.18 -32.62 17.99
C ALA A 337 -14.05 -31.73 16.73
N VAL A 338 -12.93 -31.81 16.02
CA VAL A 338 -12.70 -31.08 14.76
C VAL A 338 -13.78 -31.41 13.71
N ARG A 339 -14.09 -32.70 13.50
CA ARG A 339 -15.13 -33.11 12.55
C ARG A 339 -16.52 -32.59 12.92
N ALA A 340 -16.87 -32.62 14.21
CA ALA A 340 -18.14 -32.10 14.71
C ALA A 340 -18.22 -30.56 14.54
N LEU A 341 -17.13 -29.84 14.84
CA LEU A 341 -17.04 -28.39 14.65
C LEU A 341 -17.13 -27.98 13.17
N GLN A 342 -16.50 -28.72 12.26
CA GLN A 342 -16.59 -28.46 10.81
C GLN A 342 -18.03 -28.62 10.27
N LYS A 343 -18.85 -29.47 10.90
CA LYS A 343 -20.26 -29.68 10.53
C LYS A 343 -21.17 -28.50 10.92
N VAL A 344 -20.91 -27.85 12.06
CA VAL A 344 -21.70 -26.69 12.54
C VAL A 344 -21.18 -25.33 12.06
N ALA A 345 -19.90 -25.24 11.67
CA ALA A 345 -19.29 -24.02 11.15
C ALA A 345 -20.05 -23.33 9.99
N PRO A 346 -20.73 -24.02 9.04
CA PRO A 346 -21.46 -23.37 7.95
C PRO A 346 -22.68 -22.55 8.39
N SER A 347 -23.30 -22.89 9.52
CA SER A 347 -24.47 -22.22 10.10
C SER A 347 -24.13 -21.18 11.17
N ALA A 348 -22.87 -21.09 11.59
CA ALA A 348 -22.44 -20.14 12.60
C ALA A 348 -22.53 -18.69 12.09
N PRO A 349 -23.10 -17.74 12.88
CA PRO A 349 -23.10 -16.34 12.51
C PRO A 349 -21.68 -15.76 12.59
N LEU A 350 -21.40 -14.80 11.70
CA LEU A 350 -20.08 -14.22 11.46
C LEU A 350 -20.26 -12.73 11.10
N ARG A 351 -19.51 -11.85 11.76
CA ARG A 351 -19.42 -10.42 11.43
C ARG A 351 -18.82 -10.26 10.02
N ASP A 352 -19.45 -9.43 9.19
CA ASP A 352 -18.92 -9.10 7.87
C ASP A 352 -17.58 -8.33 7.99
N GLY A 353 -16.75 -8.38 6.95
CA GLY A 353 -15.50 -7.59 6.86
C GLY A 353 -14.28 -8.09 7.63
N LEU A 354 -14.36 -9.18 8.41
CA LEU A 354 -13.19 -9.70 9.13
C LEU A 354 -12.12 -10.28 8.18
N ARG A 355 -10.93 -9.65 8.11
CA ARG A 355 -9.73 -10.18 7.41
C ARG A 355 -8.76 -10.96 8.30
N ARG A 356 -8.93 -10.99 9.63
CA ARG A 356 -8.09 -11.75 10.57
C ARG A 356 -8.95 -12.59 11.51
N CYS A 357 -8.49 -13.80 11.83
CA CYS A 357 -9.13 -14.70 12.78
C CYS A 357 -8.33 -14.72 14.09
N VAL A 358 -8.88 -14.14 15.16
CA VAL A 358 -8.22 -14.08 16.48
C VAL A 358 -8.06 -15.45 17.15
N VAL A 359 -8.82 -16.46 16.73
CA VAL A 359 -8.79 -17.81 17.30
C VAL A 359 -7.55 -18.60 16.86
N CYS A 360 -7.13 -18.47 15.60
CA CYS A 360 -6.02 -19.26 15.03
C CYS A 360 -4.93 -18.44 14.33
N GLY A 361 -4.98 -17.11 14.46
CA GLY A 361 -3.99 -16.17 13.91
C GLY A 361 -3.98 -16.04 12.39
N ALA A 362 -4.94 -16.65 11.67
CA ALA A 362 -4.98 -16.61 10.21
C ALA A 362 -5.37 -15.22 9.68
N ALA A 363 -4.77 -14.79 8.58
CA ALA A 363 -5.01 -13.50 7.94
C ALA A 363 -5.23 -13.67 6.43
N PHE A 364 -6.18 -12.91 5.88
CA PHE A 364 -6.69 -13.10 4.51
C PHE A 364 -6.49 -11.86 3.65
N ALA A 365 -6.20 -12.08 2.36
CA ALA A 365 -6.11 -11.02 1.37
C ALA A 365 -7.46 -10.32 1.13
N THR A 366 -8.60 -10.98 1.36
CA THR A 366 -9.95 -10.40 1.31
C THR A 366 -10.83 -10.98 2.42
N PRO A 367 -11.80 -10.22 2.97
CA PRO A 367 -12.71 -10.70 4.02
C PRO A 367 -13.63 -11.83 3.53
N LEU A 368 -13.87 -11.90 2.23
CA LEU A 368 -14.71 -12.91 1.56
C LEU A 368 -14.26 -14.35 1.86
N ARG A 369 -12.98 -14.57 2.20
CA ARG A 369 -12.43 -15.91 2.50
C ARG A 369 -12.68 -16.37 3.94
N MET A 370 -13.13 -15.48 4.84
CA MET A 370 -13.31 -15.81 6.26
C MET A 370 -14.35 -16.92 6.48
N ARG A 371 -15.47 -16.91 5.74
CA ARG A 371 -16.54 -17.91 5.92
C ARG A 371 -16.10 -19.33 5.52
N ASP A 372 -15.23 -19.46 4.53
CA ASP A 372 -14.64 -20.75 4.16
C ASP A 372 -13.53 -21.16 5.13
N HIS A 373 -12.75 -20.20 5.64
CA HIS A 373 -11.75 -20.45 6.68
C HIS A 373 -12.36 -21.05 7.96
N LEU A 374 -13.54 -20.58 8.40
CA LEU A 374 -14.23 -21.13 9.58
C LEU A 374 -14.52 -22.64 9.46
N ARG A 375 -14.69 -23.15 8.24
CA ARG A 375 -14.91 -24.58 7.93
C ARG A 375 -13.60 -25.36 7.81
N GLY A 376 -12.46 -24.68 7.75
CA GLY A 376 -11.14 -25.27 7.56
C GLY A 376 -10.62 -25.95 8.82
N ARG A 377 -9.94 -27.09 8.63
CA ARG A 377 -9.39 -27.93 9.72
C ARG A 377 -8.60 -27.11 10.75
N ARG A 378 -7.66 -26.25 10.30
CA ARG A 378 -6.85 -25.37 11.16
C ARG A 378 -7.69 -24.50 12.12
N HIS A 379 -8.82 -23.97 11.68
CA HIS A 379 -9.70 -23.16 12.53
C HIS A 379 -10.37 -24.05 13.59
N CYS A 380 -11.02 -25.13 13.16
CA CYS A 380 -11.69 -26.06 14.05
C CYS A 380 -10.74 -26.75 15.05
N THR A 381 -9.47 -26.98 14.67
CA THR A 381 -8.41 -27.44 15.58
C THR A 381 -8.08 -26.42 16.66
N ALA A 382 -7.96 -25.13 16.32
CA ALA A 382 -7.72 -24.09 17.32
C ALA A 382 -8.90 -23.94 18.29
N VAL A 383 -10.14 -23.95 17.77
CA VAL A 383 -11.39 -23.94 18.54
C VAL A 383 -11.44 -25.12 19.53
N ALA A 384 -11.14 -26.33 19.06
CA ALA A 384 -11.10 -27.53 19.90
C ALA A 384 -9.99 -27.45 20.97
N LEU A 385 -8.77 -27.04 20.60
CA LEU A 385 -7.65 -26.90 21.54
C LEU A 385 -7.91 -25.84 22.62
N GLN A 386 -8.60 -24.75 22.31
CA GLN A 386 -8.99 -23.75 23.32
C GLN A 386 -10.05 -24.29 24.28
N HIS A 387 -11.09 -24.96 23.76
CA HIS A 387 -12.09 -25.64 24.59
C HIS A 387 -11.45 -26.66 25.54
N PHE A 388 -10.58 -27.52 25.01
CA PHE A 388 -9.84 -28.50 25.78
C PHE A 388 -8.93 -27.87 26.86
N ARG A 389 -8.30 -26.73 26.57
CA ARG A 389 -7.50 -25.96 27.54
C ARG A 389 -8.35 -25.48 28.73
N GLU A 390 -9.59 -25.05 28.51
CA GLU A 390 -10.49 -24.61 29.57
C GLU A 390 -11.14 -25.77 30.36
N CYS A 391 -11.41 -26.92 29.72
CA CYS A 391 -11.87 -28.12 30.41
C CYS A 391 -10.78 -28.80 31.27
N GLY A 392 -9.50 -28.56 30.95
CA GLY A 392 -8.36 -29.00 31.74
C GLY A 392 -8.09 -30.51 31.71
N ALA A 393 -7.01 -30.92 32.40
CA ALA A 393 -6.46 -32.28 32.34
C ALA A 393 -7.43 -33.41 32.74
N ALA A 394 -8.43 -33.11 33.58
CA ALA A 394 -9.43 -34.09 33.99
C ALA A 394 -10.52 -34.34 32.93
N GLY A 395 -10.78 -33.38 32.03
CA GLY A 395 -11.87 -33.47 31.04
C GLY A 395 -11.62 -34.47 29.91
N TYR A 396 -10.36 -34.81 29.61
CA TYR A 396 -10.00 -35.68 28.48
C TYR A 396 -10.39 -37.15 28.69
N ALA A 397 -10.35 -37.64 29.92
CA ALA A 397 -10.38 -39.06 30.25
C ALA A 397 -11.82 -39.62 30.33
N GLY A 398 -12.53 -39.60 29.21
CA GLY A 398 -13.90 -40.14 29.11
C GLY A 398 -14.95 -39.18 28.57
N HIS A 399 -14.55 -38.06 27.96
CA HIS A 399 -15.51 -37.17 27.30
C HIS A 399 -16.28 -37.95 26.21
N PRO A 400 -17.63 -37.93 26.22
CA PRO A 400 -18.41 -38.56 25.15
C PRO A 400 -18.13 -37.87 23.81
N ALA A 401 -18.44 -38.58 22.72
CA ALA A 401 -18.34 -38.01 21.38
C ALA A 401 -19.16 -36.70 21.30
N VAL A 402 -18.52 -35.63 20.83
CA VAL A 402 -19.13 -34.31 20.69
C VAL A 402 -20.27 -34.41 19.67
N ASP A 403 -21.51 -34.31 20.14
CA ASP A 403 -22.70 -34.28 19.29
C ASP A 403 -22.90 -32.90 18.64
N ASP A 404 -23.88 -32.78 17.74
CA ASP A 404 -24.13 -31.53 17.01
C ASP A 404 -24.51 -30.35 17.92
N ALA A 405 -25.16 -30.61 19.05
CA ALA A 405 -25.55 -29.57 20.00
C ALA A 405 -24.35 -29.08 20.81
N GLU A 406 -23.51 -30.00 21.30
CA GLU A 406 -22.26 -29.64 21.98
C GLU A 406 -21.27 -28.97 21.01
N ALA A 407 -21.14 -29.47 19.78
CA ALA A 407 -20.34 -28.82 18.74
C ALA A 407 -20.81 -27.38 18.50
N GLN A 408 -22.13 -27.14 18.45
CA GLN A 408 -22.67 -25.79 18.32
C GLN A 408 -22.37 -24.93 19.54
N ARG A 409 -22.42 -25.45 20.78
CA ARG A 409 -22.02 -24.71 21.98
C ARG A 409 -20.54 -24.34 21.95
N ILE A 410 -19.66 -25.30 21.68
CA ILE A 410 -18.21 -25.11 21.57
C ILE A 410 -17.89 -24.10 20.47
N PHE A 411 -18.43 -24.26 19.26
CA PHE A 411 -18.18 -23.32 18.16
C PHE A 411 -18.68 -21.90 18.49
N THR A 412 -19.80 -21.79 19.21
CA THR A 412 -20.31 -20.48 19.64
C THR A 412 -19.35 -19.82 20.62
N ALA A 413 -18.97 -20.52 21.69
CA ALA A 413 -18.10 -20.00 22.75
C ALA A 413 -16.66 -19.71 22.28
N PHE A 414 -16.08 -20.60 21.48
CA PHE A 414 -14.66 -20.60 21.12
C PHE A 414 -14.35 -20.10 19.70
N SER A 415 -15.37 -19.78 18.90
CA SER A 415 -15.19 -19.15 17.57
C SER A 415 -16.07 -17.92 17.39
N THR A 416 -17.40 -18.08 17.38
CA THR A 416 -18.31 -16.98 17.02
C THR A 416 -18.27 -15.82 18.01
N THR A 417 -18.26 -16.07 19.32
CA THR A 417 -18.21 -15.01 20.33
C THR A 417 -16.89 -14.22 20.26
N PRO A 418 -15.68 -14.83 20.29
CA PRO A 418 -14.42 -14.14 20.05
C PRO A 418 -14.40 -13.32 18.75
N LEU A 419 -14.94 -13.87 17.65
CA LEU A 419 -15.00 -13.17 16.36
C LEU A 419 -16.02 -12.02 16.34
N SER A 420 -17.11 -12.09 17.10
CA SER A 420 -18.07 -10.95 17.19
C SER A 420 -17.48 -9.73 17.90
N HIS A 421 -16.57 -9.95 18.86
CA HIS A 421 -15.86 -8.86 19.55
C HIS A 421 -14.75 -8.21 18.71
N CYS A 422 -14.38 -8.81 17.56
CA CYS A 422 -13.43 -8.21 16.64
C CYS A 422 -14.09 -7.05 15.86
N SER A 423 -13.48 -5.86 15.89
CA SER A 423 -13.80 -4.79 14.93
C SER A 423 -13.39 -5.23 13.51
N ALA A 424 -14.24 -4.95 12.52
CA ALA A 424 -13.89 -5.11 11.12
C ALA A 424 -13.25 -3.82 10.59
N GLU A 425 -12.37 -3.91 9.60
CA GLU A 425 -11.92 -2.70 8.91
C GLU A 425 -13.05 -2.16 8.02
N PRO A 426 -13.35 -0.86 8.05
CA PRO A 426 -14.56 -0.36 7.39
C PRO A 426 -14.61 -0.62 5.87
N PRO A 427 -13.50 -0.48 5.09
CA PRO A 427 -13.47 -0.90 3.70
C PRO A 427 -13.72 -2.38 3.43
N ASP A 428 -13.48 -3.22 4.43
CA ASP A 428 -13.65 -4.66 4.30
C ASP A 428 -15.11 -5.07 4.57
N VAL A 429 -15.81 -4.32 5.42
CA VAL A 429 -17.28 -4.35 5.48
C VAL A 429 -17.86 -3.84 4.16
N ALA A 430 -17.36 -2.71 3.64
CA ALA A 430 -17.80 -2.14 2.36
C ALA A 430 -17.68 -3.14 1.20
N LEU A 431 -16.54 -3.83 1.07
CA LEU A 431 -16.34 -4.88 0.05
C LEU A 431 -17.37 -6.01 0.15
N VAL A 432 -17.83 -6.36 1.35
CA VAL A 432 -18.88 -7.38 1.55
C VAL A 432 -20.25 -6.84 1.17
N MET A 433 -20.58 -5.59 1.49
CA MET A 433 -21.87 -4.97 1.12
C MET A 433 -21.99 -4.77 -0.39
N LEU A 434 -20.96 -4.19 -1.03
CA LEU A 434 -20.89 -4.04 -2.49
C LEU A 434 -21.06 -5.37 -3.24
N LYS A 435 -20.55 -6.49 -2.69
CA LYS A 435 -20.78 -7.82 -3.26
C LYS A 435 -22.19 -8.36 -2.95
N ARG A 436 -22.73 -8.11 -1.77
CA ARG A 436 -24.08 -8.51 -1.35
C ARG A 436 -25.16 -7.87 -2.22
N GLU A 437 -24.94 -6.63 -2.66
CA GLU A 437 -25.85 -5.85 -3.51
C GLU A 437 -25.66 -6.11 -5.01
N GLY A 438 -24.69 -6.95 -5.40
CA GLY A 438 -24.41 -7.24 -6.81
C GLY A 438 -23.77 -6.07 -7.57
N LEU A 439 -23.23 -5.07 -6.87
CA LEU A 439 -22.45 -3.97 -7.47
C LEU A 439 -21.05 -4.47 -7.87
N LEU A 440 -20.40 -5.25 -7.01
CA LEU A 440 -19.21 -6.03 -7.36
C LEU A 440 -19.62 -7.37 -7.99
N GLN A 441 -20.02 -7.33 -9.25
CA GLN A 441 -20.23 -8.54 -10.05
C GLN A 441 -18.88 -9.23 -10.32
N LYS A 442 -18.91 -10.57 -10.44
CA LYS A 442 -17.90 -11.24 -11.27
C LYS A 442 -18.08 -10.71 -12.72
N PRO A 443 -17.00 -10.47 -13.50
CA PRO A 443 -17.16 -10.46 -14.95
C PRO A 443 -17.84 -11.78 -15.35
N SER A 444 -18.86 -11.71 -16.20
CA SER A 444 -19.74 -12.84 -16.48
C SER A 444 -18.96 -13.99 -17.10
N GLU A 445 -19.22 -15.22 -16.64
CA GLU A 445 -18.54 -16.46 -17.05
C GLU A 445 -18.97 -16.94 -18.45
N GLY A 446 -19.21 -15.98 -19.35
CA GLY A 446 -19.58 -16.14 -20.77
C GLY A 446 -18.79 -15.21 -21.71
N THR A 447 -17.94 -14.31 -21.20
CA THR A 447 -16.71 -13.91 -21.90
C THR A 447 -15.60 -14.84 -21.46
N ASP A 448 -14.75 -15.29 -22.40
CA ASP A 448 -13.66 -16.25 -22.13
C ASP A 448 -12.86 -15.93 -20.86
N ASP A 449 -12.40 -16.98 -20.16
CA ASP A 449 -11.54 -16.92 -18.95
C ASP A 449 -10.27 -16.08 -19.14
N GLY A 450 -9.94 -15.77 -20.41
CA GLY A 450 -9.09 -14.67 -20.87
C GLY A 450 -8.84 -13.60 -19.83
N VAL A 451 -9.75 -12.64 -19.61
CA VAL A 451 -9.43 -11.37 -18.91
C VAL A 451 -8.81 -11.56 -17.51
N LEU A 452 -9.32 -12.49 -16.69
CA LEU A 452 -8.77 -12.76 -15.35
C LEU A 452 -7.51 -13.63 -15.37
N VAL A 453 -7.36 -14.48 -16.38
CA VAL A 453 -6.09 -15.17 -16.69
C VAL A 453 -5.07 -14.19 -17.28
N GLU A 454 -5.50 -13.14 -17.98
CA GLU A 454 -4.70 -12.23 -18.80
C GLU A 454 -4.16 -11.04 -18.01
N MET A 455 -4.90 -10.55 -16.99
CA MET A 455 -4.28 -9.76 -15.92
C MET A 455 -3.14 -10.52 -15.23
N ARG A 456 -3.27 -11.85 -15.06
CA ARG A 456 -2.18 -12.71 -14.54
C ARG A 456 -1.10 -13.02 -15.59
N ARG A 457 -1.47 -13.07 -16.88
CA ARG A 457 -0.59 -13.39 -18.01
C ARG A 457 0.29 -12.20 -18.40
N SER A 458 -0.26 -10.99 -18.38
CA SER A 458 0.50 -9.74 -18.48
C SER A 458 1.59 -9.68 -17.40
N PHE A 459 1.25 -9.99 -16.14
CA PHE A 459 2.22 -10.10 -15.04
C PHE A 459 3.26 -11.23 -15.18
N LEU A 460 3.10 -12.14 -16.15
CA LEU A 460 4.07 -13.16 -16.55
C LEU A 460 4.86 -12.76 -17.81
N CYS A 461 4.23 -12.12 -18.80
CA CYS A 461 4.86 -11.64 -20.04
C CYS A 461 5.78 -10.44 -19.79
N SER A 462 5.35 -9.44 -19.01
CA SER A 462 6.22 -8.35 -18.53
C SER A 462 7.39 -8.84 -17.65
N ARG A 463 7.38 -10.12 -17.27
CA ARG A 463 8.43 -10.81 -16.50
C ARG A 463 9.28 -11.77 -17.34
N LEU A 464 9.02 -11.86 -18.65
CA LEU A 464 9.74 -12.70 -19.61
C LEU A 464 10.35 -11.87 -20.76
N GLU A 465 9.88 -10.66 -21.03
CA GLU A 465 10.39 -9.77 -22.09
C GLU A 465 11.58 -8.88 -21.66
N TRP A 466 12.41 -9.39 -20.74
CA TRP A 466 13.79 -8.91 -20.52
C TRP A 466 14.75 -10.07 -20.85
N GLY A 467 15.36 -10.01 -22.04
CA GLY A 467 16.13 -11.11 -22.64
C GLY A 467 17.53 -11.37 -22.03
N HIS A 468 18.37 -12.23 -22.62
CA HIS A 468 18.21 -12.89 -23.93
C HIS A 468 18.79 -14.36 -23.96
N PRO A 469 19.69 -14.82 -24.87
CA PRO A 469 19.68 -16.22 -25.35
C PRO A 469 20.50 -17.23 -24.51
N ASP A 470 20.75 -18.39 -25.12
CA ASP A 470 21.71 -19.43 -24.74
C ASP A 470 21.38 -20.33 -23.55
N ARG A 471 20.41 -21.24 -23.78
CA ARG A 471 20.73 -22.68 -23.77
C ARG A 471 19.67 -23.56 -24.46
N ALA A 472 19.92 -23.89 -25.72
CA ALA A 472 19.33 -25.06 -26.38
C ALA A 472 20.35 -26.20 -26.37
N GLN A 473 20.27 -27.11 -25.40
CA GLN A 473 20.85 -28.47 -25.48
C GLN A 473 20.36 -29.37 -24.33
N GLU A 474 20.14 -30.65 -24.66
CA GLU A 474 20.07 -31.81 -23.74
C GLU A 474 19.01 -31.78 -22.61
N ILE A 475 17.74 -31.92 -22.99
CA ILE A 475 16.90 -32.98 -22.41
C ILE A 475 16.43 -33.87 -23.57
N THR A 476 16.59 -35.19 -23.41
CA THR A 476 16.20 -36.19 -24.41
C THR A 476 14.69 -36.42 -24.45
N ALA A 477 14.18 -36.89 -25.58
CA ALA A 477 12.76 -37.17 -25.76
C ALA A 477 12.20 -38.19 -24.76
N ASP A 478 10.95 -37.99 -24.34
CA ASP A 478 9.87 -38.85 -24.85
C ASP A 478 8.50 -38.12 -24.85
N GLN A 479 7.57 -38.65 -25.63
CA GLN A 479 6.13 -38.35 -25.75
C GLN A 479 5.72 -37.00 -26.36
N SER A 480 4.73 -37.06 -27.26
CA SER A 480 4.38 -36.04 -28.26
C SER A 480 2.88 -36.11 -28.62
N MET A 481 2.42 -35.21 -29.50
CA MET A 481 1.06 -35.05 -30.05
C MET A 481 0.07 -34.37 -29.08
N ILE A 482 -0.89 -33.51 -29.51
CA ILE A 482 -1.54 -33.29 -30.82
C ILE A 482 -1.68 -31.77 -31.18
N LEU A 483 -1.29 -31.40 -32.43
CA LEU A 483 -1.85 -30.46 -33.45
C LEU A 483 -2.82 -29.29 -33.03
N THR A 484 -2.96 -28.10 -33.67
CA THR A 484 -2.38 -27.34 -34.84
C THR A 484 -2.91 -25.88 -34.76
N THR A 485 -2.12 -24.77 -34.81
CA THR A 485 -1.57 -24.02 -35.98
C THR A 485 -2.46 -22.93 -36.61
N TRP A 486 -1.96 -21.67 -36.62
CA TRP A 486 -1.93 -20.72 -37.78
C TRP A 486 -0.86 -19.61 -37.52
N VAL A 487 0.27 -19.58 -38.25
CA VAL A 487 0.63 -18.61 -39.34
C VAL A 487 0.98 -17.19 -38.82
N MET A 488 2.26 -16.82 -38.60
CA MET A 488 3.28 -16.26 -39.57
C MET A 488 3.04 -14.78 -39.96
N ASN A 489 4.01 -13.90 -40.29
CA ASN A 489 5.44 -14.00 -40.70
C ASN A 489 6.12 -12.58 -40.62
N GLN A 490 7.43 -12.28 -40.66
CA GLN A 490 8.72 -13.02 -40.67
C GLN A 490 9.59 -12.61 -39.42
N SER A 491 10.89 -12.22 -39.35
CA SER A 491 12.02 -11.85 -40.25
C SER A 491 13.40 -12.16 -39.58
N THR A 492 14.55 -11.93 -40.25
CA THR A 492 15.88 -12.47 -39.82
C THR A 492 17.11 -11.57 -40.09
N ALA A 493 18.16 -11.64 -39.26
CA ALA A 493 19.58 -11.39 -39.66
C ALA A 493 20.66 -11.97 -38.69
N ASN A 494 21.43 -12.95 -39.17
CA ASN A 494 22.89 -13.26 -39.06
C ASN A 494 23.83 -12.56 -38.04
N ILE A 495 25.04 -13.05 -37.65
CA ILE A 495 25.70 -14.39 -37.46
C ILE A 495 27.24 -14.16 -37.21
N SER A 496 27.97 -15.13 -36.63
CA SER A 496 29.46 -15.32 -36.63
C SER A 496 30.38 -14.47 -35.70
N VAL A 497 31.59 -14.90 -35.26
CA VAL A 497 32.20 -16.25 -34.95
C VAL A 497 33.59 -16.10 -34.23
N LEU A 498 34.25 -17.21 -33.85
CA LEU A 498 35.59 -17.39 -33.17
C LEU A 498 35.52 -17.45 -31.62
N TRP A 499 36.05 -18.42 -30.83
CA TRP A 499 37.16 -19.43 -30.90
C TRP A 499 38.58 -18.81 -30.69
N GLN A 500 39.57 -19.38 -29.97
CA GLN A 500 39.82 -20.77 -29.53
C GLN A 500 40.98 -20.90 -28.47
N ARG A 501 40.85 -21.81 -27.45
CA ARG A 501 41.92 -22.42 -26.58
C ARG A 501 42.88 -21.46 -25.79
N GLU A 502 43.80 -21.83 -24.90
CA GLU A 502 44.37 -23.08 -24.29
C GLU A 502 44.46 -22.90 -22.73
N ASN A 503 44.94 -23.80 -21.84
CA ASN A 503 44.91 -25.25 -21.59
C ASN A 503 45.84 -25.52 -20.35
N ASN A 504 45.65 -26.63 -19.61
CA ASN A 504 46.62 -27.29 -18.68
C ASN A 504 47.01 -26.74 -17.26
N HIS A 505 46.42 -27.42 -16.25
CA HIS A 505 47.09 -28.23 -15.19
C HIS A 505 47.56 -27.70 -13.79
N ALA A 506 47.28 -28.55 -12.79
CA ALA A 506 48.01 -28.82 -11.51
C ALA A 506 47.94 -27.81 -10.35
N LYS A 507 48.06 -28.20 -9.06
CA LYS A 507 47.57 -29.38 -8.28
C LYS A 507 47.92 -29.17 -6.78
N TYR A 508 46.97 -29.34 -5.84
CA TYR A 508 47.20 -29.47 -4.37
C TYR A 508 47.86 -28.22 -3.70
N SER A 509 47.89 -27.98 -2.38
CA SER A 509 47.08 -28.43 -1.22
C SER A 509 47.48 -27.63 0.04
N GLY A 510 46.70 -27.71 1.14
CA GLY A 510 47.18 -27.35 2.50
C GLY A 510 46.44 -26.16 3.12
N ALA A 511 46.46 -26.06 4.46
CA ALA A 511 45.65 -25.09 5.19
C ALA A 511 46.24 -24.66 6.55
N SER A 512 45.98 -23.39 6.91
CA SER A 512 45.85 -22.89 8.29
C SER A 512 47.17 -22.78 9.12
N PRO A 513 47.17 -22.17 10.33
CA PRO A 513 47.22 -20.70 10.45
C PRO A 513 48.22 -20.16 11.51
N ALA A 514 48.57 -18.86 11.45
CA ALA A 514 49.15 -18.12 12.58
C ALA A 514 49.01 -16.58 12.41
N GLU A 515 48.80 -15.88 13.53
CA GLU A 515 49.09 -14.43 13.74
C GLU A 515 50.35 -14.32 14.66
N PRO A 516 50.80 -13.15 15.19
CA PRO A 516 50.43 -11.75 14.94
C PRO A 516 51.64 -10.77 14.77
N ALA A 517 51.33 -9.45 14.71
CA ALA A 517 52.04 -8.30 15.31
C ALA A 517 52.73 -7.21 14.42
N ASN A 518 52.19 -5.98 14.58
CA ASN A 518 52.85 -4.65 14.67
C ASN A 518 53.78 -4.08 13.57
N CYS A 519 53.22 -3.10 12.82
CA CYS A 519 53.75 -1.72 12.55
C CYS A 519 55.10 -1.49 11.81
N PRO A 520 55.30 -0.29 11.19
CA PRO A 520 54.36 0.63 10.52
C PRO A 520 54.87 1.18 9.16
N ALA A 521 54.11 2.13 8.58
CA ALA A 521 54.50 3.15 7.57
C ALA A 521 54.40 2.86 6.04
N ASP A 522 53.65 3.76 5.39
CA ASP A 522 53.90 4.46 4.10
C ASP A 522 53.84 3.82 2.69
N VAL A 523 52.81 4.31 1.96
CA VAL A 523 52.85 4.87 0.58
C VAL A 523 52.64 3.95 -0.66
N ALA A 524 51.88 4.54 -1.61
CA ALA A 524 51.70 4.22 -3.04
C ALA A 524 50.65 3.17 -3.50
N ARG A 525 49.56 3.73 -4.06
CA ARG A 525 48.72 3.28 -5.21
C ARG A 525 48.92 1.86 -5.77
N GLY A 526 47.83 1.08 -5.77
CA GLY A 526 47.64 -0.11 -6.64
C GLY A 526 46.16 -0.32 -6.98
N ASN A 527 45.84 -0.76 -8.20
CA ASN A 527 44.45 -0.96 -8.64
C ASN A 527 43.88 -2.27 -8.09
N GLY A 528 42.74 -2.21 -7.40
CA GLY A 528 41.98 -3.40 -6.99
C GLY A 528 40.80 -3.66 -7.93
N GLN A 529 40.83 -4.77 -8.68
CA GLN A 529 39.63 -5.26 -9.39
C GLN A 529 38.62 -5.82 -8.39
N VAL A 530 37.35 -5.40 -8.49
CA VAL A 530 36.27 -5.91 -7.64
C VAL A 530 35.84 -7.30 -8.13
N VAL A 531 35.83 -8.28 -7.24
CA VAL A 531 35.36 -9.65 -7.52
C VAL A 531 33.83 -9.65 -7.69
N SER A 532 33.34 -10.37 -8.70
CA SER A 532 32.00 -10.17 -9.27
C SER A 532 30.80 -10.46 -8.36
N GLU A 533 29.74 -9.68 -8.54
CA GLU A 533 28.53 -9.66 -7.70
C GLU A 533 27.63 -10.91 -7.80
N ALA A 534 27.90 -11.78 -8.79
CA ALA A 534 27.04 -12.89 -9.22
C ALA A 534 26.72 -13.95 -8.14
N PHE A 535 27.39 -13.92 -6.98
CA PHE A 535 27.23 -14.92 -5.92
C PHE A 535 26.29 -14.55 -4.76
N ARG A 536 25.80 -13.30 -4.64
CA ARG A 536 24.94 -12.90 -3.49
C ARG A 536 23.43 -12.95 -3.76
N SER A 537 22.97 -12.84 -5.01
CA SER A 537 21.53 -12.87 -5.37
C SER A 537 20.80 -14.20 -5.05
N LYS A 538 21.55 -15.31 -4.95
CA LYS A 538 20.98 -16.67 -4.83
C LYS A 538 20.23 -16.94 -3.51
N ARG A 539 20.51 -16.24 -2.40
CA ARG A 539 19.80 -16.46 -1.12
C ARG A 539 18.42 -15.79 -1.04
N VAL A 540 18.25 -14.59 -1.60
CA VAL A 540 16.96 -13.86 -1.57
C VAL A 540 15.87 -14.64 -2.29
N HIS A 541 16.22 -15.22 -3.44
CA HIS A 541 15.32 -16.06 -4.23
C HIS A 541 14.99 -17.42 -3.59
N ALA A 542 15.76 -17.89 -2.62
CA ALA A 542 15.46 -19.15 -1.91
C ALA A 542 14.30 -18.97 -0.92
N GLY A 543 14.30 -17.89 -0.13
CA GLY A 543 13.23 -17.62 0.85
C GLY A 543 11.87 -17.36 0.20
N ILE A 544 11.85 -16.67 -0.96
CA ILE A 544 10.61 -16.44 -1.71
C ILE A 544 10.10 -17.75 -2.35
N ARG A 545 10.99 -18.58 -2.91
CA ARG A 545 10.61 -19.89 -3.46
C ARG A 545 10.13 -20.88 -2.40
N ALA A 546 10.68 -20.84 -1.18
CA ALA A 546 10.18 -21.67 -0.08
C ALA A 546 8.70 -21.36 0.21
N ALA A 547 8.38 -20.11 0.53
CA ALA A 547 7.00 -19.69 0.81
C ALA A 547 6.01 -19.88 -0.36
N GLN A 548 6.51 -19.91 -1.60
CA GLN A 548 5.70 -20.24 -2.80
C GLN A 548 5.51 -21.76 -2.97
N ASN A 549 6.55 -22.57 -2.70
CA ASN A 549 6.47 -24.03 -2.73
C ASN A 549 5.59 -24.56 -1.58
N ASP A 550 5.61 -23.94 -0.41
CA ASP A 550 4.75 -24.31 0.72
C ASP A 550 3.27 -24.16 0.33
N ALA A 551 2.88 -22.99 -0.21
CA ALA A 551 1.53 -22.74 -0.69
C ALA A 551 1.11 -23.62 -1.88
N ALA A 552 2.05 -23.96 -2.78
CA ALA A 552 1.80 -24.90 -3.87
C ALA A 552 1.65 -26.35 -3.36
N THR A 553 2.37 -26.73 -2.31
CA THR A 553 2.29 -28.06 -1.68
C THR A 553 0.99 -28.21 -0.89
N GLU A 554 0.55 -27.15 -0.18
CA GLU A 554 -0.76 -27.09 0.49
C GLU A 554 -1.91 -27.23 -0.53
N ALA A 555 -1.80 -26.58 -1.70
CA ALA A 555 -2.77 -26.74 -2.79
C ALA A 555 -2.74 -28.15 -3.42
N LEU A 556 -1.56 -28.74 -3.64
CA LEU A 556 -1.40 -30.09 -4.19
C LEU A 556 -1.84 -31.19 -3.21
N ALA A 557 -1.74 -30.96 -1.90
CA ALA A 557 -2.31 -31.83 -0.88
C ALA A 557 -3.85 -31.88 -1.00
N HIS A 558 -4.51 -30.72 -1.06
CA HIS A 558 -5.96 -30.65 -1.25
C HIS A 558 -6.44 -31.29 -2.57
N LEU A 559 -5.66 -31.21 -3.65
CA LEU A 559 -5.99 -31.89 -4.92
C LEU A 559 -5.84 -33.42 -4.86
N ARG A 560 -5.06 -33.96 -3.92
CA ARG A 560 -4.93 -35.42 -3.70
C ARG A 560 -5.99 -36.00 -2.77
N GLU A 561 -6.58 -35.18 -1.90
CA GLU A 561 -7.69 -35.59 -1.03
C GLU A 561 -9.06 -35.61 -1.75
N VAL A 562 -9.15 -35.05 -2.97
CA VAL A 562 -10.38 -35.01 -3.79
C VAL A 562 -10.23 -35.87 -5.05
N SER A 563 -10.06 -37.18 -4.85
CA SER A 563 -10.24 -38.20 -5.90
C SER A 563 -11.08 -39.35 -5.34
N PRO A 564 -12.39 -39.42 -5.61
CA PRO A 564 -13.21 -40.53 -5.18
C PRO A 564 -12.80 -41.82 -5.91
N GLU A 565 -12.84 -42.95 -5.21
CA GLU A 565 -12.54 -44.26 -5.80
C GLU A 565 -13.66 -44.67 -6.78
N THR A 566 -13.40 -44.57 -8.09
CA THR A 566 -14.22 -45.24 -9.12
C THR A 566 -13.91 -46.73 -9.11
N GLY A 567 -14.46 -47.43 -8.12
CA GLY A 567 -14.32 -48.88 -7.98
C GLY A 567 -15.17 -49.66 -8.98
N ASP A 568 -14.65 -49.88 -10.19
CA ASP A 568 -15.26 -50.78 -11.16
C ASP A 568 -14.83 -52.24 -10.92
N GLY A 569 -15.72 -52.99 -10.26
CA GLY A 569 -15.56 -54.43 -10.07
C GLY A 569 -16.16 -55.20 -11.24
N HIS A 570 -15.34 -55.74 -12.14
CA HIS A 570 -15.76 -56.71 -13.14
C HIS A 570 -15.03 -58.04 -12.98
N ARG A 571 -15.80 -59.09 -12.63
CA ARG A 571 -15.40 -60.49 -12.77
C ARG A 571 -15.63 -60.93 -14.21
N ALA A 572 -14.60 -61.48 -14.84
CA ALA A 572 -14.73 -62.47 -15.90
C ALA A 572 -13.53 -63.41 -15.82
N GLU A 573 -13.83 -64.72 -15.81
CA GLU A 573 -12.91 -65.87 -15.83
C GLU A 573 -11.87 -65.96 -14.68
#